data_AF-A0A8C4R170-F1
#
_entry.id   AF-A0A8C4R170-F1
#
_cell.length_a   1.000
_cell.length_b   1.000
_cell.length_c   1.000
_cell.angle_alpha   90.00
_cell.angle_beta   90.00
_cell.angle_gamma   90.00
#
_symmetry.space_group_name_H-M   'P 1'
#
loop_
_entity.id
_entity.type
_entity.pdbx_description
1 polymer ?
#
loop_
_entity_poly.entity_id
_entity_poly.type
_entity_poly.pdbx_seq_one_letter_code
_entity_poly.pdbx_strand_id
1 'polypeptide(L)' 'MVFRNFKIVYRRYAGLYFCICVDVNDNNLAYLEAIHNFVEVYTVVDEMFLAGEIRETSQTKVLKQLLMLQSLE' A
#
# COMPACT_ATOMS: atom_id res chain seq x y z
N MET A 1 -16.24 15.29 -25.99
CA MET A 1 -15.01 14.49 -25.93
C MET A 1 -14.28 14.89 -24.66
N VAL A 2 -14.66 14.31 -23.52
CA VAL A 2 -14.08 14.66 -22.21
C VAL A 2 -13.41 13.40 -21.71
N PHE A 3 -12.09 13.37 -21.79
CA PHE A 3 -11.28 12.33 -21.18
C PHE A 3 -10.23 13.04 -20.38
N ARG A 4 -10.07 12.61 -19.11
CA ARG A 4 -9.02 12.93 -18.13
C ARG A 4 -9.47 13.82 -16.95
N ASN A 5 -10.26 13.21 -16.07
CA ASN A 5 -10.34 13.61 -14.66
C ASN A 5 -9.72 12.52 -13.78
N PHE A 6 -8.53 12.00 -14.12
CA PHE A 6 -7.83 11.03 -13.27
C PHE A 6 -6.57 11.66 -12.69
N LYS A 7 -6.38 11.53 -11.37
CA LYS A 7 -5.18 11.92 -10.64
C LYS A 7 -4.33 10.68 -10.39
N ILE A 8 -3.10 10.69 -10.89
CA ILE A 8 -2.14 9.61 -10.64
C ILE A 8 -1.29 10.00 -9.44
N VAL A 9 -1.30 9.16 -8.41
CA VAL A 9 -0.42 9.28 -7.26
C VAL A 9 0.61 8.16 -7.37
N TYR A 10 1.89 8.52 -7.42
CA TYR A 10 2.97 7.54 -7.44
C TYR A 10 4.02 7.88 -6.39
N ARG A 11 4.67 6.85 -5.86
CA ARG A 11 5.78 7.01 -4.91
C ARG A 11 6.81 5.90 -5.11
N ARG A 12 8.08 6.30 -5.10
CA ARG A 12 9.23 5.38 -5.22
C ARG A 12 9.68 4.95 -3.84
N TYR A 13 9.75 3.64 -3.62
CA TYR A 13 10.27 3.03 -2.40
C TYR A 13 11.35 2.02 -2.78
N ALA A 14 12.59 2.29 -2.38
CA ALA A 14 13.77 1.58 -2.86
C ALA A 14 13.78 1.47 -4.40
N GLY A 15 13.73 0.25 -4.94
CA GLY A 15 13.65 -0.03 -6.39
C GLY A 15 12.23 -0.17 -6.96
N LEU A 16 11.19 -0.09 -6.12
CA LEU A 16 9.80 -0.31 -6.52
C LEU A 16 9.07 1.02 -6.71
N TYR A 17 8.34 1.13 -7.82
CA TYR A 17 7.41 2.23 -8.08
C TYR A 17 6.00 1.73 -7.90
N PHE A 18 5.27 2.33 -6.96
CA PHE A 18 3.84 2.11 -6.82
C PHE A 18 3.11 3.32 -7.42
N CYS A 19 2.16 3.06 -8.32
CA CYS A 19 1.34 4.08 -8.96
C CYS A 19 -0.14 3.68 -8.86
N ILE A 20 -0.96 4.62 -8.38
CA ILE A 20 -2.41 4.47 -8.26
C ILE A 20 -3.05 5.59 -9.08
N CYS A 21 -3.95 5.22 -9.98
CA CYS A 21 -4.78 6.15 -10.73
C CYS A 21 -6.13 6.27 -10.02
N VAL A 22 -6.54 7.47 -9.62
CA VAL A 22 -7.83 7.69 -8.96
C VAL A 22 -8.66 8.71 -9.76
N ASP A 23 -9.95 8.48 -9.96
CA ASP A 23 -10.83 9.43 -10.65
C ASP A 23 -11.19 10.58 -9.71
N VAL A 24 -11.09 11.83 -10.16
CA VAL A 24 -11.45 13.03 -9.37
C VAL A 24 -12.94 13.02 -8.98
N ASN A 25 -13.78 12.27 -9.72
CA ASN A 25 -15.18 12.04 -9.38
C ASN A 25 -15.44 10.75 -8.58
N ASP A 26 -14.41 9.96 -8.25
CA ASP A 26 -14.59 8.77 -7.42
C ASP A 26 -15.03 9.15 -6.00
N ASN A 27 -15.80 8.26 -5.41
CA ASN A 27 -16.35 8.41 -4.07
C ASN A 27 -15.23 8.62 -3.02
N ASN A 28 -15.38 9.56 -2.10
CA ASN A 28 -14.42 9.78 -1.01
C ASN A 28 -14.09 8.49 -0.23
N LEU A 29 -15.04 7.54 -0.15
CA LEU A 29 -14.80 6.22 0.45
C LEU A 29 -13.81 5.38 -0.36
N ALA A 30 -13.89 5.39 -1.69
CA ALA A 30 -12.95 4.67 -2.56
C ALA A 30 -11.53 5.22 -2.41
N TYR A 31 -11.39 6.53 -2.22
CA TYR A 31 -10.11 7.16 -1.88
C TYR A 31 -9.57 6.68 -0.54
N LEU A 32 -10.42 6.61 0.49
CA LEU A 32 -10.01 6.16 1.82
C LEU A 32 -9.54 4.70 1.80
N GLU A 33 -10.30 3.83 1.12
CA GLU A 33 -9.95 2.41 0.92
C GLU A 33 -8.65 2.26 0.12
N ALA A 34 -8.44 3.06 -0.92
CA ALA A 34 -7.20 3.03 -1.71
C ALA A 34 -5.98 3.45 -0.88
N ILE A 35 -6.13 4.46 -0.02
CA ILE A 35 -5.08 4.88 0.93
C ILE A 35 -4.84 3.78 1.96
N HIS A 36 -5.91 3.17 2.51
CA HIS A 36 -5.80 2.10 3.50
C HIS A 36 -5.03 0.90 2.94
N ASN A 37 -5.45 0.41 1.78
CA ASN A 37 -4.79 -0.69 1.08
C ASN A 37 -3.32 -0.36 0.74
N PHE A 38 -3.00 0.90 0.42
CA PHE A 38 -1.61 1.31 0.19
C PHE A 38 -0.76 1.24 1.46
N VAL A 39 -1.30 1.65 2.61
CA VAL A 39 -0.60 1.58 3.90
C VAL A 39 -0.41 0.12 4.33
N GLU A 40 -1.40 -0.74 4.13
CA GLU A 40 -1.27 -2.18 4.40
C GLU A 40 -0.18 -2.83 3.54
N VAL A 41 -0.20 -2.59 2.22
CA VAL A 41 0.85 -3.09 1.30
C VAL A 41 2.22 -2.55 1.68
N TYR A 42 2.32 -1.27 2.05
CA TYR A 42 3.57 -0.68 2.51
C TYR A 42 4.11 -1.40 3.75
N THR A 43 3.23 -1.68 4.71
CA THR A 43 3.61 -2.35 5.97
C THR A 43 4.08 -3.78 5.69
N VAL A 44 3.39 -4.51 4.80
CA VAL A 44 3.82 -5.83 4.33
C VAL A 44 5.19 -5.77 3.66
N VAL A 45 5.42 -4.80 2.78
CA VAL A 45 6.70 -4.64 2.07
C VAL A 45 7.85 -4.31 3.02
N ASP A 46 7.64 -3.46 4.02
CA ASP A 46 8.65 -3.12 5.03
C ASP A 46 8.97 -4.31 5.97
N GLU A 47 7.98 -5.16 6.27
CA GLU A 47 8.23 -6.41 6.98
C GLU A 47 9.02 -7.43 6.14
N MET A 48 8.75 -7.49 4.83
CA MET A 48 9.43 -8.40 3.93
C MET A 48 10.85 -7.94 3.57
N PHE A 49 11.08 -6.63 3.46
CA PHE A 49 12.34 -6.03 3.01
C PHE A 49 12.75 -4.89 3.93
N LEU A 50 13.94 -5.00 4.55
CA LEU A 50 14.50 -3.96 5.39
C LEU A 50 15.91 -3.61 4.91
N ALA A 51 16.22 -2.31 4.77
CA ALA A 51 17.53 -1.82 4.35
C ALA A 51 18.06 -2.39 3.00
N GLY A 52 17.17 -2.84 2.12
CA GLY A 52 17.53 -3.45 0.83
C GLY A 52 17.84 -4.94 0.88
N GLU A 53 17.69 -5.57 2.05
CA GLU A 53 17.80 -7.02 2.22
C GLU A 53 16.43 -7.65 2.47
N ILE A 54 16.29 -8.93 2.11
CA ILE A 54 15.09 -9.72 2.40
C ILE A 54 15.12 -10.05 3.89
N ARG A 55 14.14 -9.55 4.65
CA ARG A 55 13.98 -9.81 6.08
C ARG A 55 13.13 -11.06 6.33
N GLU A 56 11.94 -11.13 5.73
CA GLU A 56 11.02 -12.25 5.93
C GLU A 56 10.29 -12.59 4.63
N THR A 57 10.29 -13.87 4.26
CA THR A 57 9.69 -14.36 2.99
C THR A 57 8.38 -15.10 3.20
N SER A 58 8.04 -15.45 4.44
CA SER A 58 6.84 -16.20 4.76
C SER A 58 5.64 -15.28 4.94
N GLN A 59 4.72 -15.31 3.97
CA GLN A 59 3.44 -14.57 4.01
C GLN A 59 2.65 -14.84 5.30
N THR A 60 2.69 -16.08 5.81
CA THR A 60 1.98 -16.47 7.04
C THR A 60 2.53 -15.78 8.28
N LYS A 61 3.84 -15.53 8.35
CA LYS A 61 4.45 -14.82 9.48
C LYS A 61 4.15 -13.32 9.43
N VAL A 62 4.27 -12.72 8.25
CA VAL A 62 3.98 -11.29 8.03
C VAL A 62 2.53 -10.97 8.40
N LEU A 63 1.56 -11.74 7.89
CA LEU A 63 0.15 -11.59 8.25
C LEU A 63 -0.11 -11.78 9.74
N LYS A 64 0.57 -12.73 10.38
CA LYS A 64 0.41 -13.00 11.82
C LYS A 64 0.98 -11.88 12.69
N GLN A 65 2.05 -11.23 12.25
CA GLN A 65 2.64 -10.10 12.95
C GLN A 65 1.81 -8.83 12.80
N LEU A 66 1.30 -8.55 11.60
CA LEU A 66 0.30 -7.51 11.35
C LEU A 66 -0.94 -7.67 12.23
N LEU A 67 -1.51 -8.88 12.31
CA LEU A 67 -2.67 -9.17 13.16
C LEU A 67 -2.37 -9.01 14.65
N MET A 68 -1.16 -9.37 15.10
CA MET A 68 -0.73 -9.15 16.48
C MET A 68 -0.66 -7.65 16.80
N LEU A 69 -0.11 -6.84 15.89
CA LEU A 69 -0.01 -5.40 16.06
C LEU A 69 -1.38 -4.72 16.08
N GLN A 70 -2.31 -5.15 15.22
CA GLN A 70 -3.69 -4.68 15.23
C GLN A 70 -4.46 -5.09 16.50
N SER A 71 -4.10 -6.20 17.13
CA SER A 71 -4.72 -6.63 18.40
C SER A 71 -4.22 -5.88 19.63
N LEU A 72 -3.19 -5.05 19.47
CA LEU A 72 -2.61 -4.21 20.52
C LEU A 72 -3.20 -2.78 20.54
N GLU A 73 -3.98 -2.41 19.52
CA GLU A 73 -4.84 -1.20 19.49
C GLU A 73 -6.24 -1.48 20.07
#